data_AF-A0A9P8HFI3-F1
#
_entry.id   AF-A0A9P8HFI3-F1
#
_cell.length_a   1.000
_cell.length_b   1.000
_cell.length_c   1.000
_cell.angle_alpha   90.00
_cell.angle_beta   90.00
_cell.angle_gamma   90.00
#
_symmetry.space_group_name_H-M   'P 1'
#
loop_
_entity.id
_entity.type
_entity.pdbx_description
1 polymer ?
#
loop_
_entity_poly.entity_id
_entity_poly.type
_entity_poly.pdbx_seq_one_letter_code
_entity_poly.pdbx_strand_id
1 'polypeptide(L)'
;MKLLLNKRPVADTKVLKELLAKESDRTIDFSVMVIGGAAAIPPPEEEKPAGEAMETTEEPVATAQADAAAVEAELESDAFWADLSGFLQQRLKAQDKAEELSSLFRSSWQTSRSSS
;
A
#
# COMPACT_ATOMS: atom_id res chain seq x y z
N MET A 1 -2.82 -13.04 12.73
CA MET A 1 -3.92 -13.05 11.75
C MET A 1 -4.61 -14.39 11.81
N LYS A 2 -5.96 -14.45 11.75
CA LYS A 2 -6.72 -15.71 11.64
C LYS A 2 -7.61 -15.67 10.42
N LEU A 3 -7.62 -16.76 9.65
CA LEU A 3 -8.56 -16.96 8.55
C LEU A 3 -9.89 -17.50 9.09
N LEU A 4 -10.99 -16.96 8.60
CA LEU A 4 -12.34 -17.38 8.94
C LEU A 4 -13.07 -17.85 7.69
N LEU A 5 -13.77 -18.97 7.83
CA LEU A 5 -14.74 -19.46 6.87
C LEU A 5 -16.12 -19.34 7.50
N ASN A 6 -17.05 -18.62 6.85
CA ASN A 6 -18.39 -18.38 7.38
C ASN A 6 -18.37 -17.86 8.84
N LYS A 7 -17.48 -16.88 9.10
CA LYS A 7 -17.24 -16.27 10.42
C LYS A 7 -16.68 -17.22 11.50
N ARG A 8 -16.22 -18.42 11.14
CA ARG A 8 -15.57 -19.38 12.06
C ARG A 8 -14.08 -19.48 11.77
N PRO A 9 -13.20 -19.37 12.79
CA PRO A 9 -11.76 -19.55 12.59
C PRO A 9 -11.42 -20.93 12.03
N VAL A 10 -10.50 -20.96 11.06
CA VAL A 10 -10.01 -22.19 10.41
C VAL A 10 -8.57 -22.45 10.84
N ALA A 11 -8.22 -23.73 10.99
CA ALA A 11 -6.86 -24.16 11.28
C ALA A 11 -5.99 -24.15 10.01
N ASP A 12 -4.73 -23.79 10.16
CA ASP A 12 -3.81 -23.49 9.06
C ASP A 12 -3.39 -24.73 8.23
N THR A 13 -3.76 -25.94 8.68
CA THR A 13 -3.38 -27.22 8.05
C THR A 13 -4.46 -27.79 7.12
N LYS A 14 -5.65 -27.17 7.04
CA LYS A 14 -6.77 -27.73 6.27
C LYS A 14 -6.82 -27.19 4.85
N VAL A 15 -7.08 -28.08 3.90
CA VAL A 15 -7.30 -27.72 2.48
C VAL A 15 -8.79 -27.50 2.20
N LEU A 16 -9.10 -26.77 1.12
CA LEU A 16 -10.48 -26.37 0.78
C LEU A 16 -11.47 -27.55 0.72
N LYS A 17 -11.02 -28.71 0.23
CA LYS A 17 -11.80 -29.94 0.15
C LYS A 17 -12.24 -30.48 1.53
N GLU A 18 -11.47 -30.21 2.58
CA GLU A 18 -11.77 -30.62 3.96
C GLU A 18 -12.65 -29.61 4.71
N LEU A 19 -12.81 -28.41 4.16
CA LEU A 19 -13.57 -27.31 4.75
C LEU A 19 -14.98 -27.20 4.17
N LEU A 20 -15.20 -27.70 2.96
CA LEU A 20 -16.50 -27.81 2.32
C LEU A 20 -17.30 -28.96 2.96
N ALA A 21 -18.40 -28.65 3.63
CA ALA A 21 -19.24 -29.65 4.29
C ALA A 21 -20.02 -30.51 3.28
N LYS A 22 -20.32 -29.98 2.09
CA LYS A 22 -20.94 -30.68 0.96
C LYS A 22 -20.36 -30.18 -0.36
N GLU A 23 -20.18 -31.08 -1.33
CA GLU A 23 -19.72 -30.71 -2.69
C GLU A 23 -20.67 -29.75 -3.43
N SER A 24 -21.89 -29.53 -2.91
CA SER A 24 -22.89 -28.63 -3.46
C SER A 24 -22.74 -27.16 -3.03
N ASP A 25 -21.82 -26.84 -2.11
CA ASP A 25 -21.65 -25.48 -1.61
C ASP A 25 -20.87 -24.63 -2.65
N ARG A 26 -21.61 -23.92 -3.51
CA ARG A 26 -21.07 -23.08 -4.59
C ARG A 26 -20.66 -21.67 -4.15
N THR A 27 -20.91 -21.31 -2.90
CA THR A 27 -20.63 -19.98 -2.36
C THR A 27 -19.88 -20.13 -1.04
N ILE A 28 -18.70 -19.51 -0.97
CA ILE A 28 -17.77 -19.61 0.15
C ILE A 28 -17.35 -18.20 0.54
N ASP A 29 -17.56 -17.83 1.80
CA ASP A 29 -17.13 -16.53 2.34
C ASP A 29 -15.90 -16.68 3.22
N PHE A 30 -14.82 -16.01 2.83
CA PHE A 30 -13.59 -15.88 3.60
C PHE A 30 -13.52 -14.51 4.28
N SER A 31 -13.07 -14.49 5.54
CA SER A 31 -12.80 -13.25 6.27
C SER A 31 -11.48 -13.37 7.02
N VAL A 32 -10.84 -12.23 7.28
CA VAL A 32 -9.56 -12.17 8.00
C VAL A 32 -9.76 -11.43 9.31
N MET A 33 -9.44 -12.07 10.43
CA MET A 33 -9.42 -11.44 11.75
C MET A 33 -7.99 -11.07 12.13
N VAL A 34 -7.77 -9.76 12.33
CA VAL A 34 -6.53 -9.22 12.87
C VAL A 34 -6.71 -9.07 14.38
N ILE A 35 -6.03 -9.92 15.15
CA ILE A 35 -6.01 -9.82 16.61
C ILE A 35 -4.87 -8.87 16.96
N GLY A 36 -5.19 -7.59 17.18
CA GLY A 36 -4.24 -6.55 17.58
C GLY A 36 -3.99 -6.53 19.09
N GLY A 37 -2.72 -6.51 19.48
CA GLY A 37 -2.27 -6.13 20.82
C GLY A 37 -2.06 -4.62 20.87
N ALA A 38 -2.97 -3.91 21.52
CA ALA A 38 -2.83 -2.49 21.82
C ALA A 38 -1.76 -2.30 22.90
N ALA A 39 -0.61 -1.69 22.55
CA ALA A 39 0.23 -1.06 23.55
C ALA A 39 -0.43 0.27 23.94
N ALA A 40 -0.71 0.43 25.23
CA ALA A 40 -1.45 1.53 25.82
C ALA A 40 -0.74 2.88 25.65
N ILE A 41 -1.48 3.89 25.20
CA ILE A 41 -1.04 5.30 25.18
C ILE A 41 -1.53 5.95 26.49
N PRO A 42 -0.66 6.38 27.43
CA PRO A 42 -1.06 7.23 28.55
C PRO A 42 -1.30 8.69 28.08
N PRO A 43 -2.07 9.52 28.82
CA PRO A 43 -2.53 10.83 28.36
C PRO A 43 -1.41 11.90 28.34
N PRO A 44 -1.62 13.02 27.61
CA PRO A 44 -0.55 13.87 27.09
C PRO A 44 -0.11 14.94 28.11
N GLU A 45 1.20 15.04 28.34
CA GLU A 45 1.85 16.26 28.85
C GLU A 45 2.79 16.82 27.78
N GLU A 46 2.79 18.15 27.72
CA GLU A 46 3.44 19.00 26.74
C GLU A 46 4.96 18.86 26.73
N GLU A 47 5.54 18.84 25.52
CA GLU A 47 6.78 19.53 25.07
C GLU A 47 7.53 18.70 23.98
N LYS A 48 7.93 19.43 22.93
CA LYS A 48 8.64 18.99 21.70
C LYS A 48 9.94 18.20 21.96
N PRO A 49 10.69 17.73 20.94
CA PRO A 49 10.36 17.19 19.60
C PRO A 49 11.15 15.88 19.31
N ALA A 50 10.58 14.87 18.65
CA ALA A 50 11.42 13.86 17.99
C ALA A 50 10.65 13.00 17.00
N GLY A 51 11.07 13.09 15.73
CA GLY A 51 11.12 12.01 14.75
C GLY A 51 10.10 10.89 14.87
N GLU A 52 8.92 11.10 14.32
CA GLU A 52 8.04 9.99 13.95
C GLU A 52 8.63 9.34 12.69
N ALA A 53 9.31 8.23 12.93
CA ALA A 53 9.66 7.27 11.91
C ALA A 53 8.37 6.86 11.20
N MET A 54 8.25 7.27 9.94
CA MET A 54 7.22 6.74 9.04
C MET A 54 7.38 5.23 9.00
N GLU A 55 6.36 4.57 9.56
CA GLU A 55 6.09 3.15 9.43
C GLU A 55 5.96 2.86 7.93
N THR A 56 7.04 2.39 7.31
CA THR A 56 6.98 1.75 6.00
C THR A 56 6.09 0.53 6.14
N THR A 57 4.80 0.74 5.86
CA THR A 57 3.87 -0.33 5.52
C THR A 57 4.42 -0.94 4.24
N GLU A 58 5.22 -1.99 4.37
CA GLU A 58 5.53 -2.88 3.24
C GLU A 58 4.23 -3.60 2.87
N GLU A 59 3.41 -2.92 2.08
CA GLU A 59 2.39 -3.58 1.27
C GLU A 59 3.11 -4.63 0.41
N PRO A 60 2.53 -5.82 0.21
CA PRO A 60 3.11 -6.80 -0.69
C PRO A 60 3.13 -6.18 -2.10
N VAL A 61 4.32 -5.77 -2.56
CA VAL A 61 4.53 -5.29 -3.92
C VAL A 61 4.05 -6.41 -4.85
N ALA A 62 2.91 -6.20 -5.48
CA ALA A 62 2.36 -7.15 -6.42
C ALA A 62 3.40 -7.36 -7.53
N THR A 63 4.02 -8.55 -7.56
CA THR A 63 5.01 -8.94 -8.57
C THR A 63 4.38 -9.28 -9.93
N ALA A 64 3.09 -8.98 -10.10
CA ALA A 64 2.45 -8.99 -11.41
C ALA A 64 3.01 -7.81 -12.20
N GLN A 65 3.69 -8.11 -13.32
CA GLN A 65 4.17 -7.09 -14.22
C GLN A 65 2.98 -6.29 -14.74
N ALA A 66 2.93 -5.00 -14.39
CA ALA A 66 1.88 -4.12 -14.86
C ALA A 66 1.89 -4.06 -16.39
N ASP A 67 0.70 -4.10 -16.99
CA ASP A 67 0.54 -3.90 -18.43
C ASP A 67 1.14 -2.55 -18.82
N ALA A 68 1.90 -2.51 -19.92
CA ALA A 68 2.58 -1.27 -20.35
C ALA A 68 1.62 -0.09 -20.55
N ALA A 69 0.39 -0.37 -21.00
CA ALA A 69 -0.66 0.64 -21.13
C ALA A 69 -1.16 1.17 -19.77
N ALA A 70 -1.19 0.33 -18.74
CA ALA A 70 -1.58 0.75 -17.39
C ALA A 70 -0.49 1.61 -16.74
N VAL A 71 0.79 1.26 -16.94
CA VAL A 71 1.93 2.08 -16.51
C VAL A 71 1.91 3.45 -17.19
N GLU A 72 1.65 3.49 -18.49
CA GLU A 72 1.59 4.76 -19.23
C GLU A 72 0.44 5.65 -18.75
N ALA A 73 -0.74 5.08 -18.49
CA ALA A 73 -1.88 5.80 -17.95
C ALA A 73 -1.60 6.37 -16.55
N GLU A 74 -0.86 5.64 -15.70
CA GLU A 74 -0.47 6.10 -14.37
C GLU A 74 0.52 7.28 -14.46
N LEU A 75 1.50 7.21 -15.36
CA LEU A 75 2.48 8.29 -15.60
C LEU A 75 1.84 9.54 -16.22
N GLU A 76 0.73 9.40 -16.97
CA GLU A 76 -0.06 10.53 -17.44
C GLU A 76 -0.87 11.20 -16.33
N SER A 77 -1.19 10.48 -15.26
CA SER A 77 -1.99 10.97 -14.15
C SER A 77 -1.27 12.00 -13.29
N ASP A 78 -1.99 12.99 -12.75
CA ASP A 78 -1.44 13.92 -11.77
C ASP A 78 -1.21 13.28 -10.39
N ALA A 79 -1.94 12.22 -10.08
CA ALA A 79 -1.89 11.53 -8.79
C ALA A 79 -0.50 10.93 -8.53
N PHE A 80 0.07 10.26 -9.53
CA PHE A 80 1.43 9.72 -9.46
C PHE A 80 2.48 10.80 -9.15
N TRP A 81 2.43 11.94 -9.86
CA TRP A 81 3.41 13.02 -9.66
C TRP A 81 3.24 13.73 -8.32
N ALA A 82 2.01 13.83 -7.82
CA ALA A 82 1.73 14.34 -6.47
C ALA A 82 2.28 13.41 -5.38
N ASP A 83 2.09 12.10 -5.53
CA ASP A 83 2.64 11.10 -4.61
C ASP A 83 4.17 11.08 -4.65
N LEU A 84 4.78 11.12 -5.84
CA LEU A 84 6.23 11.23 -5.99
C LEU A 84 6.79 12.49 -5.29
N SER A 85 6.11 13.63 -5.43
CA SER A 85 6.49 14.85 -4.70
C SER A 85 6.37 14.65 -3.19
N GLY A 86 5.26 14.09 -2.71
CA GLY A 86 5.05 13.74 -1.30
C GLY A 86 6.17 12.86 -0.76
N PHE A 87 6.52 11.78 -1.46
CA PHE A 87 7.62 10.88 -1.10
C PHE A 87 8.95 11.63 -0.98
N LEU A 88 9.28 12.48 -1.95
CA LEU A 88 10.52 13.26 -1.93
C LEU A 88 10.54 14.27 -0.77
N GLN A 89 9.40 14.92 -0.47
CA GLN A 89 9.27 15.83 0.67
C GLN A 89 9.55 15.09 1.99
N GLN A 90 8.97 13.90 2.15
CA GLN A 90 9.15 13.08 3.35
C GLN A 90 10.61 12.64 3.54
N ARG A 91 11.29 12.24 2.46
CA ARG A 91 12.67 11.74 2.50
C ARG A 91 13.71 12.84 2.63
N LEU A 92 13.53 13.95 1.92
CA LEU A 92 14.49 15.05 1.86
C LEU A 92 14.26 16.10 2.94
N LYS A 93 13.05 16.16 3.51
CA LYS A 93 12.61 17.22 4.45
C LYS A 93 12.80 18.63 3.89
N ALA A 94 12.68 18.77 2.57
CA ALA A 94 12.87 20.00 1.84
C ALA A 94 11.78 20.14 0.78
N GLN A 95 10.77 20.99 1.05
CA GLN A 95 9.59 21.14 0.21
C GLN A 95 9.96 21.67 -1.19
N ASP A 96 10.66 22.80 -1.25
CA ASP A 96 11.04 23.44 -2.51
C ASP A 96 11.86 22.52 -3.42
N LYS A 97 12.78 21.75 -2.83
CA LYS A 97 13.63 20.81 -3.57
C LYS A 97 12.86 19.58 -4.07
N ALA A 98 11.88 19.12 -3.32
CA ALA A 98 11.03 18.01 -3.76
C ALA A 98 10.10 18.43 -4.91
N GLU A 99 9.52 19.64 -4.86
CA GLU A 99 8.72 20.19 -5.95
C GLU A 99 9.56 20.41 -7.23
N GLU A 100 10.77 20.96 -7.08
CA GLU A 100 11.73 21.13 -8.18
C GLU A 100 12.06 19.79 -8.84
N LEU A 101 12.41 18.75 -8.06
CA LEU A 101 12.76 17.43 -8.60
C LEU A 101 11.57 16.73 -9.27
N SER A 102 10.38 16.77 -8.67
CA SER A 102 9.18 16.18 -9.28
C SER A 102 8.82 16.86 -10.60
N SER A 103 8.92 18.19 -10.67
CA SER A 103 8.67 18.92 -11.92
C SER A 103 9.72 18.63 -12.99
N LEU A 104 10.99 18.48 -12.61
CA LEU A 104 12.07 18.08 -13.52
C LEU A 104 11.84 16.68 -14.09
N PHE A 105 11.48 15.71 -13.26
CA PHE A 105 11.21 14.35 -13.74
C PHE A 105 10.00 14.31 -14.68
N ARG A 106 8.91 15.00 -14.35
CA ARG A 106 7.72 15.06 -15.20
C ARG A 106 8.01 15.69 -16.56
N SER A 107 8.71 16.82 -16.57
CA SER A 107 9.07 17.52 -17.81
C SER A 107 10.05 16.72 -18.67
N SER A 108 11.05 16.08 -18.05
CA SER A 108 11.98 15.18 -18.75
C SER A 108 11.24 13.99 -19.37
N TRP A 109 10.30 13.38 -18.63
CA TRP A 109 9.50 12.27 -19.14
C TRP A 109 8.63 12.69 -20.32
N GLN A 110 7.90 13.81 -20.23
CA GLN A 110 7.11 14.37 -21.35
C GLN A 110 7.97 14.68 -22.58
N THR A 111 9.18 15.20 -22.37
CA THR A 111 10.12 15.50 -23.46
C THR A 111 10.60 14.22 -24.14
N SER A 112 10.93 13.18 -23.35
CA SER A 112 11.35 11.89 -23.89
C SER A 112 10.29 11.25 -24.80
N ARG A 113 9.01 11.44 -24.46
CA ARG A 113 7.88 11.00 -25.30
C ARG A 113 7.69 11.82 -26.56
N SER A 114 8.04 13.10 -26.53
CA SER A 114 7.95 13.99 -27.70
C SER A 114 9.11 13.78 -28.68
N SER A 115 10.19 13.16 -28.21
CA SER A 115 11.40 12.84 -28.99
C SER A 115 11.43 11.39 -29.50
N SER A 116 10.43 10.56 -29.16
CA SER A 116 10.30 9.17 -29.58
C SER A 116 9.22 9.01 -30.65
#